data_AF-S8EAG9-F1
#
_entry.id   AF-S8EAG9-F1
#
_cell.length_a   1.000
_cell.length_b   1.000
_cell.length_c   1.000
_cell.angle_alpha   90.00
_cell.angle_beta   90.00
_cell.angle_gamma   90.00
#
_symmetry.space_group_name_H-M   'P 1'
#
loop_
_entity.id
_entity.type
_entity.pdbx_description
1 polymer ?
#
loop_
_entity_poly.entity_id
_entity_poly.type
_entity_poly.pdbx_seq_one_letter_code
_entity_poly.pdbx_strand_id
1 'polypeptide(L)'
;MEQGFATTSTVVFVLLQIETVKFALDWQRRLSAEGGRTFITAFYKTAFIANSPYADEFRGLGEAATEAKLAQLKKPYTKWRSGAWKVVTARNRLLKLYNMFGPAVFLDPTWAVCNLVRGRSRSFVAVWDQLDAFMKSNKPALPCPLKAKDTVVTILTVLGGKPIGDHIKEFLDSVPPRPNARHTA
;
A
#
# COMPACT_ATOMS: atom_id res chain seq x y z
N MET A 1 -18.06 -21.78 20.53
CA MET A 1 -18.32 -21.34 19.14
C MET A 1 -17.72 -19.95 18.93
N GLU A 2 -16.39 -19.82 18.88
CA GLU A 2 -15.70 -18.53 18.64
C GLU A 2 -14.80 -18.54 17.40
N GLN A 3 -14.77 -19.65 16.65
CA GLN A 3 -13.87 -19.81 15.49
C GLN A 3 -14.26 -18.97 14.25
N GLY A 4 -15.42 -18.30 14.25
CA GLY A 4 -15.90 -17.51 13.12
C GLY A 4 -15.34 -16.08 13.00
N PHE A 5 -14.80 -15.50 14.08
CA PHE A 5 -14.34 -14.10 14.08
C PHE A 5 -12.92 -13.95 13.51
N ALA A 6 -12.06 -14.95 13.72
CA ALA A 6 -10.66 -14.90 13.29
C ALA A 6 -10.47 -15.12 11.77
N THR A 7 -11.31 -15.95 11.14
CA THR A 7 -11.19 -16.29 9.70
C THR A 7 -11.57 -15.12 8.80
N THR A 8 -12.67 -14.43 9.12
CA THR A 8 -13.09 -13.19 8.44
C THR A 8 -11.99 -12.12 8.51
N SER A 9 -11.25 -12.06 9.63
CA SER A 9 -10.16 -11.11 9.81
C SER A 9 -8.99 -11.35 8.86
N THR A 10 -8.59 -12.61 8.60
CA THR A 10 -7.43 -12.91 7.74
C THR A 10 -7.71 -12.64 6.27
N VAL A 11 -8.89 -13.03 5.76
CA VAL A 11 -9.27 -12.77 4.36
C VAL A 11 -9.33 -11.26 4.11
N VAL A 12 -10.02 -10.51 4.99
CA VAL A 12 -10.09 -9.05 4.89
C VAL A 12 -8.70 -8.43 4.98
N PHE A 13 -7.86 -8.90 5.89
CA PHE A 13 -6.48 -8.43 6.01
C PHE A 13 -5.70 -8.56 4.69
N VAL A 14 -5.72 -9.74 4.07
CA VAL A 14 -4.99 -9.98 2.81
C VAL A 14 -5.55 -9.13 1.67
N LEU A 15 -6.88 -9.03 1.55
CA LEU A 15 -7.51 -8.17 0.55
C LEU A 15 -7.07 -6.70 0.71
N LEU A 16 -6.99 -6.20 1.95
CA LEU A 16 -6.49 -4.85 2.23
C LEU A 16 -5.00 -4.68 1.86
N GLN A 17 -4.17 -5.72 2.03
CA GLN A 17 -2.77 -5.68 1.57
C GLN A 17 -2.70 -5.65 0.03
N ILE A 18 -3.53 -6.44 -0.66
CA ILE A 18 -3.61 -6.45 -2.13
C ILE A 18 -4.02 -5.07 -2.65
N GLU A 19 -5.08 -4.47 -2.10
CA GLU A 19 -5.51 -3.12 -2.47
C GLU A 19 -4.44 -2.07 -2.18
N THR A 20 -3.67 -2.26 -1.11
CA THR A 20 -2.52 -1.42 -0.80
C THR A 20 -1.43 -1.51 -1.88
N VAL A 21 -1.11 -2.72 -2.36
CA VAL A 21 -0.12 -2.95 -3.42
C VAL A 21 -0.62 -2.37 -4.75
N LYS A 22 -1.89 -2.58 -5.12
CA LYS A 22 -2.52 -1.96 -6.29
C LYS A 22 -2.42 -0.43 -6.25
N PHE A 23 -2.75 0.17 -5.10
CA PHE A 23 -2.60 1.61 -4.89
C PHE A 23 -1.15 2.06 -5.08
N ALA A 24 -0.18 1.37 -4.48
CA ALA A 24 1.23 1.74 -4.57
C ALA A 24 1.76 1.67 -6.02
N LEU A 25 1.31 0.68 -6.80
CA LEU A 25 1.65 0.56 -8.22
C LEU A 25 1.07 1.70 -9.05
N ASP A 26 -0.22 2.00 -8.90
CA ASP A 26 -0.85 3.12 -9.61
C ASP A 26 -0.21 4.46 -9.20
N TRP A 27 0.10 4.62 -7.91
CA TRP A 27 0.80 5.80 -7.40
C TRP A 27 2.16 5.98 -8.07
N GLN A 28 2.99 4.94 -8.14
CA GLN A 28 4.29 5.00 -8.82
C GLN A 28 4.14 5.32 -10.31
N ARG A 29 3.19 4.68 -11.00
CA ARG A 29 2.91 4.94 -12.42
C ARG A 29 2.56 6.41 -12.66
N ARG A 30 1.66 6.97 -11.86
CA ARG A 30 1.25 8.38 -11.99
C ARG A 30 2.35 9.35 -11.62
N LEU A 31 3.18 9.02 -10.62
CA LEU A 31 4.33 9.83 -10.25
C LEU A 31 5.38 9.90 -11.36
N SER A 32 5.59 8.80 -12.09
CA SER A 32 6.53 8.74 -13.21
C SER A 32 6.04 9.39 -14.51
N ALA A 33 4.74 9.67 -14.61
CA ALA A 33 4.14 10.30 -15.79
C ALA A 33 4.35 11.83 -15.80
N GLU A 34 4.23 12.43 -16.99
CA GLU A 34 4.17 13.89 -17.12
C GLU A 34 3.01 14.46 -16.28
N GLY A 35 3.27 15.51 -15.51
CA GLY A 35 2.28 16.07 -14.59
C GLY A 35 2.10 15.31 -13.28
N GLY A 36 2.95 14.31 -12.95
CA GLY A 36 2.85 13.54 -11.70
C GLY A 36 2.81 14.39 -10.42
N ARG A 37 3.53 15.53 -10.38
CA ARG A 37 3.47 16.50 -9.26
C ARG A 37 2.10 17.16 -9.12
N THR A 38 1.47 17.50 -10.24
CA THR A 38 0.12 18.07 -10.30
C THR A 38 -0.89 17.05 -9.80
N PHE A 39 -0.78 15.79 -10.25
CA PHE A 39 -1.61 14.68 -9.76
C PHE A 39 -1.50 14.52 -8.24
N ILE A 40 -0.28 14.46 -7.69
CA ILE A 40 -0.07 14.30 -6.23
C ILE A 40 -0.71 15.47 -5.47
N THR A 41 -0.57 16.68 -5.97
CA THR A 41 -1.14 17.87 -5.33
C THR A 41 -2.67 17.81 -5.35
N ALA A 42 -3.27 17.48 -6.49
CA ALA A 42 -4.71 17.31 -6.63
C ALA A 42 -5.26 16.17 -5.75
N PHE A 43 -4.55 15.03 -5.69
CA PHE A 43 -4.92 13.90 -4.83
C PHE A 43 -4.99 14.32 -3.36
N TYR A 44 -3.95 14.96 -2.83
CA TYR A 44 -3.94 15.38 -1.42
C TYR A 44 -4.98 16.46 -1.13
N LYS A 45 -5.21 17.42 -2.03
CA LYS A 45 -6.29 18.40 -1.88
C LYS A 45 -7.66 17.71 -1.81
N THR A 46 -7.96 16.86 -2.79
CA THR A 46 -9.24 16.13 -2.87
C THR A 46 -9.46 15.26 -1.63
N ALA A 47 -8.45 14.50 -1.23
CA ALA A 47 -8.54 13.65 -0.05
C ALA A 47 -8.67 14.45 1.25
N PHE A 48 -8.06 15.64 1.36
CA PHE A 48 -8.25 16.53 2.51
C PHE A 48 -9.67 17.09 2.58
N ILE A 49 -10.22 17.51 1.44
CA ILE A 49 -11.60 18.00 1.33
C ILE A 49 -12.59 16.91 1.75
N ALA A 50 -12.36 15.66 1.35
CA ALA A 50 -13.21 14.54 1.74
C ALA A 50 -12.99 14.05 3.18
N ASN A 51 -11.95 14.53 3.88
CA ASN A 51 -11.56 14.02 5.19
C ASN A 51 -12.36 14.69 6.32
N SER A 52 -13.19 13.92 7.02
CA SER A 52 -13.77 14.32 8.31
C SER A 52 -12.64 14.68 9.31
N PRO A 53 -12.67 15.83 9.99
CA PRO A 53 -13.81 16.72 10.23
C PRO A 53 -14.00 17.89 9.24
N TYR A 54 -13.15 18.04 8.23
CA TYR A 54 -13.15 19.24 7.38
C TYR A 54 -14.20 19.21 6.25
N ALA A 55 -14.77 18.04 5.96
CA ALA A 55 -15.64 17.85 4.79
C ALA A 55 -16.87 18.79 4.77
N ASP A 56 -17.45 19.07 5.94
CA ASP A 56 -18.61 19.97 6.03
C ASP A 56 -18.24 21.43 5.71
N GLU A 57 -16.99 21.84 5.94
CA GLU A 57 -16.50 23.19 5.61
C GLU A 57 -16.40 23.44 4.10
N PHE A 58 -16.41 22.38 3.28
CA PHE A 58 -16.33 22.44 1.82
C PHE A 58 -17.66 22.15 1.12
N ARG A 59 -18.70 21.78 1.87
CA ARG A 59 -19.99 21.39 1.30
C ARG A 59 -20.64 22.59 0.60
N GLY A 60 -20.94 22.43 -0.70
CA GLY A 60 -21.60 23.47 -1.51
C GLY A 60 -20.71 24.63 -1.93
N LEU A 61 -19.40 24.60 -1.64
CA LEU A 61 -18.48 25.62 -2.14
C LEU A 61 -18.18 25.38 -3.63
N GLY A 62 -18.15 26.47 -4.41
CA GLY A 62 -17.59 26.45 -5.76
C GLY A 62 -16.06 26.38 -5.75
N GLU A 63 -15.44 26.24 -6.93
CA GLU A 63 -13.98 26.06 -7.06
C GLU A 63 -13.18 27.22 -6.43
N ALA A 64 -13.53 28.48 -6.75
CA ALA A 64 -12.85 29.65 -6.21
C ALA A 64 -12.97 29.75 -4.67
N ALA A 65 -14.15 29.45 -4.12
CA ALA A 65 -14.39 29.44 -2.68
C ALA A 65 -13.64 28.29 -1.98
N THR A 66 -13.53 27.13 -2.65
CA THR A 66 -12.77 25.97 -2.18
C THR A 66 -11.29 26.30 -2.04
N GLU A 67 -10.70 26.95 -3.04
CA GLU A 67 -9.28 27.37 -2.99
C GLU A 67 -9.04 28.42 -1.91
N ALA A 68 -9.94 29.40 -1.76
CA ALA A 68 -9.86 30.38 -0.67
C ALA A 68 -9.94 29.70 0.72
N LYS A 69 -10.83 28.72 0.88
CA LYS A 69 -10.97 27.95 2.12
C LYS A 69 -9.75 27.07 2.40
N LEU A 70 -9.18 26.43 1.38
CA LEU A 70 -7.91 25.69 1.50
C LEU A 70 -6.75 26.59 1.94
N ALA A 71 -6.70 27.84 1.43
CA ALA A 71 -5.70 28.81 1.86
C ALA A 71 -5.85 29.18 3.35
N GLN A 72 -7.08 29.34 3.84
CA GLN A 72 -7.35 29.55 5.27
C GLN A 72 -6.94 28.34 6.12
N LEU A 73 -7.16 27.11 5.62
CA LEU A 73 -6.82 25.86 6.30
C LEU A 73 -5.39 25.36 6.03
N LYS A 74 -4.47 26.23 5.58
CA LYS A 74 -3.10 25.85 5.19
C LYS A 74 -2.35 25.07 6.28
N LYS A 75 -2.45 25.50 7.54
CA LYS A 75 -1.79 24.84 8.68
C LYS A 75 -2.38 23.43 8.94
N PRO A 76 -3.70 23.27 9.15
CA PRO A 76 -4.34 21.95 9.21
C PRO A 76 -4.03 21.03 8.03
N TYR A 77 -4.11 21.55 6.81
CA TYR A 77 -3.80 20.80 5.59
C TYR A 77 -2.36 20.28 5.60
N THR A 78 -1.39 21.12 5.93
CA THR A 78 0.03 20.73 5.98
C THR A 78 0.27 19.63 7.02
N LYS A 79 -0.33 19.76 8.22
CA LYS A 79 -0.24 18.75 9.28
C LYS A 79 -0.84 17.41 8.84
N TRP A 80 -2.05 17.44 8.29
CA TRP A 80 -2.74 16.26 7.78
C TRP A 80 -1.93 15.60 6.65
N ARG A 81 -1.46 16.38 5.69
CA ARG A 81 -0.68 15.91 4.54
C ARG A 81 0.60 15.20 4.97
N SER A 82 1.29 15.71 6.00
CA SER A 82 2.47 15.04 6.58
C SER A 82 2.13 13.65 7.14
N GLY A 83 0.97 13.52 7.80
CA GLY A 83 0.45 12.22 8.25
C GLY A 83 0.11 11.28 7.09
N ALA A 84 -0.68 11.75 6.12
CA ALA A 84 -1.08 10.99 4.95
C ALA A 84 0.13 10.55 4.10
N TRP A 85 1.16 11.39 3.98
CA TRP A 85 2.42 11.07 3.32
C TRP A 85 3.14 9.88 3.95
N LYS A 86 3.11 9.76 5.29
CA LYS A 86 3.69 8.60 5.98
C LYS A 86 2.96 7.31 5.61
N VAL A 87 1.64 7.37 5.43
CA VAL A 87 0.84 6.22 4.97
C VAL A 87 1.23 5.84 3.55
N VAL A 88 1.27 6.79 2.61
CA VAL A 88 1.71 6.52 1.21
C VAL A 88 3.12 5.92 1.19
N THR A 89 4.04 6.46 1.99
CA THR A 89 5.39 5.90 2.13
C THR A 89 5.36 4.44 2.62
N ALA A 90 4.50 4.11 3.58
CA ALA A 90 4.36 2.75 4.09
C ALA A 90 3.78 1.79 3.04
N ARG A 91 2.78 2.23 2.26
CA ARG A 91 2.24 1.46 1.13
C ARG A 91 3.31 1.15 0.07
N ASN A 92 4.13 2.13 -0.26
CA ASN A 92 5.26 1.95 -1.18
C ASN A 92 6.31 0.97 -0.64
N ARG A 93 6.51 0.89 0.68
CA ARG A 93 7.38 -0.13 1.28
C ARG A 93 6.77 -1.52 1.23
N LEU A 94 5.46 -1.65 1.45
CA LEU A 94 4.77 -2.93 1.26
C LEU A 94 4.96 -3.45 -0.18
N LEU A 95 4.86 -2.58 -1.19
CA LEU A 95 5.15 -2.95 -2.58
C LEU A 95 6.60 -3.45 -2.75
N LYS A 96 7.58 -2.82 -2.10
CA LYS A 96 8.98 -3.31 -2.12
C LYS A 96 9.11 -4.69 -1.47
N LEU A 97 8.48 -4.89 -0.32
CA LEU A 97 8.42 -6.19 0.38
C LEU A 97 7.80 -7.26 -0.52
N TYR A 98 6.65 -6.95 -1.13
CA TYR A 98 5.95 -7.83 -2.06
C TYR A 98 6.84 -8.21 -3.25
N ASN A 99 7.54 -7.26 -3.84
CA ASN A 99 8.46 -7.54 -4.95
C ASN A 99 9.63 -8.45 -4.56
N MET A 100 10.09 -8.38 -3.31
CA MET A 100 11.24 -9.14 -2.80
C MET A 100 10.85 -10.55 -2.33
N PHE A 101 9.81 -10.65 -1.50
CA PHE A 101 9.41 -11.90 -0.83
C PHE A 101 8.16 -12.56 -1.43
N GLY A 102 7.52 -11.90 -2.40
CA GLY A 102 6.36 -12.40 -3.10
C GLY A 102 5.07 -12.39 -2.27
N PRO A 103 4.11 -13.27 -2.60
CA PRO A 103 2.77 -13.27 -1.99
C PRO A 103 2.75 -13.59 -0.49
N ALA A 104 3.81 -14.21 0.04
CA ALA A 104 3.90 -14.55 1.47
C ALA A 104 3.79 -13.33 2.40
N VAL A 105 4.16 -12.14 1.91
CA VAL A 105 4.01 -10.86 2.63
C VAL A 105 2.57 -10.60 3.05
N PHE A 106 1.58 -11.08 2.30
CA PHE A 106 0.18 -10.87 2.61
C PHE A 106 -0.31 -11.69 3.81
N LEU A 107 0.39 -12.74 4.21
CA LEU A 107 0.00 -13.60 5.32
C LEU A 107 0.57 -13.16 6.67
N ASP A 108 1.54 -12.24 6.68
CA ASP A 108 2.24 -11.82 7.89
C ASP A 108 1.81 -10.40 8.34
N PRO A 109 1.10 -10.28 9.48
CA PRO A 109 0.64 -9.00 10.04
C PRO A 109 1.75 -8.00 10.33
N THR A 110 2.99 -8.45 10.49
CA THR A 110 4.15 -7.56 10.71
C THR A 110 4.28 -6.53 9.59
N TRP A 111 3.90 -6.90 8.36
CA TRP A 111 4.00 -6.03 7.18
C TRP A 111 2.77 -5.14 6.96
N ALA A 112 1.78 -5.18 7.85
CA ALA A 112 0.60 -4.34 7.74
C ALA A 112 0.97 -2.84 7.65
N VAL A 113 0.28 -2.08 6.81
CA VAL A 113 0.56 -0.64 6.62
C VAL A 113 0.56 0.14 7.94
N CYS A 114 -0.36 -0.16 8.85
CA CYS A 114 -0.40 0.48 10.18
C CYS A 114 0.89 0.24 10.99
N ASN A 115 1.45 -0.98 10.91
CA ASN A 115 2.70 -1.35 11.54
C ASN A 115 3.90 -0.70 10.84
N LEU A 116 3.89 -0.62 9.50
CA LEU A 116 4.93 0.06 8.72
C LEU A 116 4.94 1.59 8.92
N VAL A 117 3.80 2.19 9.33
CA VAL A 117 3.71 3.61 9.71
C VAL A 117 4.30 3.84 11.10
N ARG A 118 3.95 3.00 12.09
CA ARG A 118 4.29 3.17 13.51
C ARG A 118 5.68 2.62 13.89
N GLY A 119 6.03 1.44 13.38
CA GLY A 119 7.23 0.66 13.75
C GLY A 119 8.52 1.09 13.07
N ARG A 120 8.73 2.40 12.88
CA ARG A 120 9.98 2.91 12.29
C ARG A 120 11.09 2.87 13.34
N SER A 121 11.80 1.74 13.41
CA SER A 121 13.21 1.86 13.81
C SER A 121 13.90 2.77 12.79
N ARG A 122 14.67 3.76 13.27
CA ARG A 122 15.48 4.62 12.40
C ARG A 122 16.47 3.80 11.57
N SER A 123 16.89 2.63 12.07
CA SER A 123 17.77 1.71 11.36
C SER A 123 17.07 0.85 10.32
N PHE A 124 15.73 0.72 10.34
CA PHE A 124 15.02 -0.19 9.45
C PHE A 124 15.29 0.09 7.97
N VAL A 125 15.31 1.38 7.59
CA VAL A 125 15.58 1.77 6.19
C VAL A 125 17.00 1.37 5.78
N ALA A 126 17.99 1.63 6.64
CA ALA A 126 19.37 1.26 6.36
C ALA A 126 19.57 -0.27 6.27
N VAL A 127 18.97 -1.02 7.20
CA VAL A 127 18.99 -2.50 7.18
C VAL A 127 18.30 -3.01 5.91
N TRP A 128 17.17 -2.42 5.53
CA TRP A 128 16.45 -2.78 4.32
C TRP A 128 17.28 -2.52 3.06
N ASP A 129 17.90 -1.35 2.93
CA ASP A 129 18.69 -1.00 1.76
C ASP A 129 19.94 -1.91 1.65
N GLN A 130 20.55 -2.28 2.78
CA GLN A 130 21.63 -3.28 2.82
C GLN A 130 21.14 -4.67 2.41
N LEU A 131 19.98 -5.10 2.90
CA LEU A 131 19.39 -6.39 2.54
C LEU A 131 19.04 -6.42 1.03
N ASP A 132 18.42 -5.37 0.50
CA ASP A 132 18.11 -5.26 -0.93
C ASP A 132 19.38 -5.30 -1.80
N ALA A 133 20.43 -4.58 -1.41
CA ALA A 133 21.72 -4.63 -2.08
C ALA A 133 22.34 -6.04 -2.02
N PHE A 134 22.29 -6.68 -0.84
CA PHE A 134 22.77 -8.06 -0.67
C PHE A 134 22.00 -9.04 -1.55
N MET A 135 20.68 -8.95 -1.58
CA MET A 135 19.81 -9.81 -2.39
C MET A 135 20.10 -9.66 -3.89
N LYS A 136 20.34 -8.43 -4.38
CA LYS A 136 20.68 -8.16 -5.78
C LYS A 136 22.05 -8.71 -6.17
N SER A 137 23.04 -8.56 -5.28
CA SER A 137 24.41 -9.01 -5.53
C SER A 137 24.55 -10.53 -5.45
N ASN A 138 23.93 -11.15 -4.44
CA ASN A 138 24.16 -12.57 -4.13
C ASN A 138 23.10 -13.50 -4.73
N LYS A 139 21.91 -12.97 -5.09
CA LYS A 139 20.77 -13.72 -5.64
C LYS A 139 20.55 -15.07 -4.91
N PRO A 140 20.41 -15.05 -3.57
CA PRO A 140 20.26 -16.29 -2.82
C PRO A 140 19.02 -17.05 -3.31
N ALA A 141 19.06 -18.37 -3.20
CA ALA A 141 17.94 -19.23 -3.55
C ALA A 141 16.77 -18.97 -2.59
N LEU A 142 15.86 -18.07 -2.99
CA LEU A 142 14.61 -17.86 -2.29
C LEU A 142 13.63 -19.00 -2.58
N PRO A 143 12.69 -19.31 -1.67
CA PRO A 143 11.59 -20.20 -1.96
C PRO A 143 10.91 -19.83 -3.28
N CYS A 144 10.61 -20.84 -4.10
CA CYS A 144 10.01 -20.65 -5.42
C CYS A 144 8.74 -19.76 -5.31
N PRO A 145 8.70 -18.58 -5.96
CA PRO A 145 7.56 -17.67 -5.89
C PRO A 145 6.22 -18.31 -6.30
N LEU A 146 6.26 -19.31 -7.21
CA LEU A 146 5.09 -20.08 -7.62
C LEU A 146 4.49 -20.86 -6.46
N LYS A 147 5.33 -21.52 -5.64
CA LYS A 147 4.85 -22.26 -4.45
C LYS A 147 4.21 -21.34 -3.43
N ALA A 148 4.76 -20.13 -3.24
CA ALA A 148 4.18 -19.15 -2.32
C ALA A 148 2.82 -18.65 -2.83
N LYS A 149 2.70 -18.39 -4.14
CA LYS A 149 1.43 -18.03 -4.79
C LYS A 149 0.37 -19.12 -4.60
N ASP A 150 0.68 -20.36 -4.94
CA ASP A 150 -0.28 -21.47 -4.86
C ASP A 150 -0.73 -21.73 -3.42
N THR A 151 0.22 -21.62 -2.47
CA THR A 151 -0.07 -21.69 -1.03
C THR A 151 -1.05 -20.58 -0.61
N VAL A 152 -0.78 -19.32 -0.97
CA VAL A 152 -1.65 -18.18 -0.60
C VAL A 152 -3.05 -18.34 -1.20
N VAL A 153 -3.14 -18.69 -2.48
CA VAL A 153 -4.43 -18.92 -3.16
C VAL A 153 -5.20 -20.05 -2.51
N THR A 154 -4.53 -21.16 -2.17
CA THR A 154 -5.16 -22.31 -1.52
C THR A 154 -5.70 -21.94 -0.14
N ILE A 155 -4.88 -21.30 0.71
CA ILE A 155 -5.28 -20.87 2.06
C ILE A 155 -6.52 -19.96 1.95
N LEU A 156 -6.49 -18.97 1.05
CA LEU A 156 -7.60 -18.01 0.96
C LEU A 156 -8.84 -18.55 0.23
N THR A 157 -8.68 -19.58 -0.60
CA THR A 157 -9.81 -20.35 -1.13
C THR A 157 -10.52 -21.12 -0.01
N VAL A 158 -9.76 -21.74 0.89
CA VAL A 158 -10.32 -22.47 2.04
C VAL A 158 -10.99 -21.51 3.02
N LEU A 159 -10.37 -20.36 3.30
CA LEU A 159 -10.89 -19.40 4.28
C LEU A 159 -12.04 -18.52 3.75
N GLY A 160 -11.99 -18.12 2.48
CA GLY A 160 -12.94 -17.15 1.87
C GLY A 160 -13.82 -17.72 0.76
N GLY A 161 -13.66 -19.01 0.43
CA GLY A 161 -14.35 -19.64 -0.69
C GLY A 161 -13.68 -19.42 -2.05
N LYS A 162 -14.15 -20.17 -3.06
CA LYS A 162 -13.62 -20.13 -4.43
C LYS A 162 -13.55 -18.73 -5.05
N PRO A 163 -14.57 -17.85 -4.92
CA PRO A 163 -14.50 -16.52 -5.52
C PRO A 163 -13.33 -15.67 -5.00
N ILE A 164 -13.01 -15.77 -3.70
CA ILE A 164 -11.88 -15.06 -3.10
C ILE A 164 -10.56 -15.62 -3.64
N GLY A 165 -10.43 -16.95 -3.68
CA GLY A 165 -9.27 -17.63 -4.27
C GLY A 165 -9.00 -17.19 -5.71
N ASP A 166 -10.04 -17.18 -6.55
CA ASP A 166 -9.97 -16.77 -7.95
C ASP A 166 -9.52 -15.31 -8.07
N HIS A 167 -10.09 -14.39 -7.26
CA HIS A 167 -9.70 -12.98 -7.25
C HIS A 167 -8.21 -12.76 -6.91
N ILE A 168 -7.71 -13.48 -5.90
CA ILE A 168 -6.31 -13.37 -5.49
C ILE A 168 -5.40 -13.97 -6.56
N LYS A 169 -5.80 -15.10 -7.15
CA LYS A 169 -5.05 -15.71 -8.24
C LYS A 169 -4.92 -14.75 -9.43
N GLU A 170 -6.03 -14.13 -9.84
CA GLU A 170 -6.06 -13.12 -10.91
C GLU A 170 -5.11 -11.95 -10.62
N PHE A 171 -5.12 -11.43 -9.38
CA PHE A 171 -4.20 -10.39 -8.97
C PHE A 171 -2.73 -10.86 -9.05
N LEU A 172 -2.41 -12.04 -8.53
CA LEU A 172 -1.04 -12.57 -8.52
C LEU A 172 -0.53 -12.93 -9.92
N ASP A 173 -1.42 -13.27 -10.85
CA ASP A 173 -1.11 -13.49 -12.26
C ASP A 173 -0.85 -12.17 -13.01
N SER A 174 -1.69 -11.16 -12.79
CA SER A 174 -1.59 -9.86 -13.46
C SER A 174 -0.48 -8.96 -12.90
N VAL A 175 -0.12 -9.17 -11.63
CA VAL A 175 0.87 -8.36 -10.91
C VAL A 175 1.91 -9.26 -10.27
N PRO A 176 2.76 -9.97 -11.04
CA PRO A 176 3.77 -10.84 -10.45
C PRO A 176 4.84 -10.02 -9.68
N PRO A 177 5.44 -10.57 -8.60
CA PRO A 177 6.55 -9.94 -7.89
C PRO A 177 7.71 -9.62 -8.83
N ARG A 178 8.33 -8.44 -8.70
CA ARG A 178 9.46 -8.01 -9.53
C ARG A 178 10.70 -7.69 -8.67
N PRO A 179 11.54 -8.68 -8.34
CA PRO A 179 12.67 -8.52 -7.41
C PRO A 179 13.68 -7.44 -7.83
N ASN A 180 13.71 -7.09 -9.12
CA ASN A 180 14.68 -6.17 -9.71
C ASN A 180 14.06 -4.91 -10.33
N ALA A 181 12.78 -4.61 -10.06
CA ALA A 181 12.20 -3.37 -10.56
C ALA A 181 12.96 -2.17 -9.96
N ARG A 182 13.55 -1.33 -10.82
CA ARG A 182 14.16 -0.08 -10.40
C ARG A 182 13.07 0.82 -9.81
N HIS A 183 13.05 0.95 -8.49
CA HIS A 183 12.19 1.90 -7.82
C HIS A 183 12.83 3.28 -7.93
N THR A 184 12.48 4.04 -8.96
CA THR A 184 12.75 5.47 -9.01
C THR A 184 11.91 6.13 -7.92
N ALA A 185 12.56 6.60 -6.87
CA ALA A 185 11.94 7.35 -5.78
C ALA A 185 11.59 8.79 -6.20
#